data_AF-A0A125U0D4-F1
#
_entry.id   AF-A0A125U0D4-F1
#
_cell.length_a   1.000
_cell.length_b   1.000
_cell.length_c   1.000
_cell.angle_alpha   90.00
_cell.angle_beta   90.00
_cell.angle_gamma   90.00
#
_symmetry.space_group_name_H-M   'P 1'
#
loop_
_entity.id
_entity.type
_entity.pdbx_description
1 polymer ?
#
loop_
_entity_poly.entity_id
_entity_poly.type
_entity_poly.pdbx_seq_one_letter_code
_entity_poly.pdbx_strand_id
1 'polypeptide(L)'
;MDIAGNDAFADFDWSPRVLYWSLYAMNEADLAAVVEQAFGGAELLNADYPDGTPPHRVYSEIAMHQRDTVKKIATELSRLPIASMTKTRAWVRAAHPDRELPDDFPAYIRRHASALVKFYAAASESDQVVITWWD
;
A
#
# COMPACT_ATOMS: atom_id res chain seq x y z
N MET A 1 9.39 -14.38 6.70
CA MET A 1 9.00 -14.39 5.28
C MET A 1 9.40 -13.04 4.73
N ASP A 2 10.26 -12.98 3.72
CA ASP A 2 10.59 -11.69 3.09
C ASP A 2 9.36 -11.22 2.29
N ILE A 3 9.01 -9.93 2.35
CA ILE A 3 7.86 -9.42 1.57
C ILE A 3 8.18 -9.49 0.07
N ALA A 4 9.47 -9.41 -0.28
CA ALA A 4 9.97 -9.58 -1.63
C ALA A 4 10.49 -11.01 -1.83
N GLY A 5 9.59 -11.98 -2.02
CA GLY A 5 9.97 -13.34 -2.44
C GLY A 5 10.44 -13.40 -3.90
N ASN A 6 10.18 -12.34 -4.68
CA ASN A 6 10.59 -12.13 -6.06
C ASN A 6 10.50 -10.63 -6.35
N ASP A 7 11.46 -10.02 -7.07
CA ASP A 7 11.51 -8.56 -7.32
C ASP A 7 10.27 -8.01 -8.08
N ALA A 8 9.36 -8.87 -8.54
CA ALA A 8 8.16 -8.53 -9.31
C ALA A 8 6.84 -8.60 -8.52
N PHE A 9 6.83 -9.07 -7.26
CA PHE A 9 5.61 -9.21 -6.47
C PHE A 9 5.84 -8.94 -4.98
N ALA A 10 4.90 -8.25 -4.34
CA ALA A 10 4.91 -8.00 -2.92
C ALA A 10 3.50 -8.13 -2.32
N ASP A 11 3.37 -9.00 -1.32
CA ASP A 11 2.14 -9.15 -0.53
C ASP A 11 2.20 -8.23 0.69
N PHE A 12 1.24 -7.31 0.76
CA PHE A 12 1.13 -6.33 1.83
C PHE A 12 0.05 -6.67 2.85
N ASP A 13 -0.73 -7.75 2.67
CA ASP A 13 -1.80 -8.11 3.61
C ASP A 13 -2.66 -6.86 3.95
N TRP A 14 -3.08 -6.67 5.20
CA TRP A 14 -3.78 -5.48 5.71
C TRP A 14 -2.95 -4.19 5.88
N SER A 15 -1.69 -4.15 5.45
CA SER A 15 -0.78 -3.00 5.66
C SER A 15 -1.26 -1.66 5.14
N PRO A 16 -1.98 -1.57 4.01
CA PRO A 16 -2.39 -0.29 3.45
C PRO A 16 -3.14 0.57 4.45
N ARG A 17 -4.03 -0.03 5.24
CA ARG A 17 -4.80 0.65 6.29
C ARG A 17 -3.91 1.16 7.43
N VAL A 18 -2.99 0.32 7.91
CA VAL A 18 -2.14 0.67 9.06
C VAL A 18 -1.14 1.77 8.69
N LEU A 19 -0.60 1.75 7.46
CA LEU A 19 0.27 2.80 6.91
C LEU A 19 -0.51 4.11 6.74
N TYR A 20 -1.70 4.06 6.16
CA TYR A 20 -2.60 5.20 6.00
C TYR A 20 -2.94 5.84 7.34
N TRP A 21 -3.40 5.07 8.34
CA TRP A 21 -3.76 5.61 9.65
C TRP A 21 -2.55 6.24 10.36
N SER A 22 -1.36 5.69 10.18
CA SER A 22 -0.14 6.25 10.75
C SER A 22 0.20 7.62 10.18
N LEU A 23 0.00 7.83 8.87
CA LEU A 23 0.22 9.12 8.22
C LEU A 23 -0.82 10.15 8.63
N TYR A 24 -2.09 9.75 8.74
CA TYR A 24 -3.15 10.63 9.27
C TYR A 24 -2.89 11.03 10.73
N ALA A 25 -2.42 10.11 11.58
CA ALA A 25 -2.04 10.43 12.95
C ALA A 25 -0.89 11.45 13.05
N MET A 26 -0.14 11.65 11.95
CA MET A 26 0.95 12.61 11.84
C MET A 26 0.57 13.90 11.09
N ASN A 27 -0.70 14.02 10.66
CA ASN A 27 -1.17 15.08 9.76
C ASN A 27 -0.48 15.10 8.38
N GLU A 28 -0.03 13.94 7.89
CA GLU A 28 0.62 13.79 6.58
C GLU A 28 -0.41 13.34 5.52
N ALA A 29 -1.47 14.14 5.32
CA ALA A 29 -2.60 13.76 4.46
C ALA A 29 -2.19 13.55 2.99
N ASP A 30 -1.25 14.36 2.48
CA ASP A 30 -0.77 14.22 1.10
C ASP A 30 -0.05 12.88 0.90
N LEU A 31 0.81 12.48 1.85
CA LEU A 31 1.48 11.17 1.81
C LEU A 31 0.49 10.03 2.04
N ALA A 32 -0.55 10.23 2.85
CA ALA A 32 -1.59 9.22 3.05
C ALA A 32 -2.37 8.96 1.75
N ALA A 33 -2.68 10.00 0.97
CA ALA A 33 -3.29 9.88 -0.34
C ALA A 33 -2.37 9.18 -1.35
N VAL A 34 -1.05 9.41 -1.29
CA VAL A 34 -0.07 8.67 -2.10
C VAL A 34 -0.07 7.19 -1.75
N VAL A 35 -0.11 6.84 -0.46
CA VAL A 35 -0.18 5.44 -0.01
C VAL A 35 -1.48 4.79 -0.46
N GLU A 36 -2.62 5.49 -0.32
CA GLU A 36 -3.91 5.00 -0.82
C GLU A 36 -3.88 4.78 -2.34
N GLN A 37 -3.35 5.74 -3.10
CA GLN A 37 -3.17 5.61 -4.54
C GLN A 37 -2.27 4.43 -4.90
N ALA A 38 -1.17 4.21 -4.18
CA ALA A 38 -0.25 3.11 -4.43
C ALA A 38 -0.96 1.75 -4.37
N PHE A 39 -1.87 1.54 -3.41
CA PHE A 39 -2.60 0.28 -3.28
C PHE A 39 -3.87 0.20 -4.12
N GLY A 40 -4.54 1.33 -4.38
CA GLY A 40 -5.81 1.37 -5.12
C GLY A 40 -5.68 1.19 -6.63
N GLY A 41 -4.51 1.48 -7.21
CA GLY A 41 -4.37 1.55 -8.67
C GLY A 41 -5.09 2.77 -9.28
N ALA A 42 -4.89 3.03 -10.58
CA ALA A 42 -5.52 4.16 -11.27
C ALA A 42 -6.48 3.72 -12.38
N GLU A 43 -6.18 2.61 -13.06
CA GLU A 43 -6.96 2.08 -14.18
C GLU A 43 -7.46 0.67 -13.84
N LEU A 44 -8.78 0.46 -13.78
CA LEU A 44 -9.37 -0.85 -13.52
C LEU A 44 -9.26 -1.74 -14.76
N LEU A 45 -8.50 -2.83 -14.66
CA LEU A 45 -8.23 -3.76 -15.77
C LEU A 45 -9.39 -4.74 -16.03
N ASN A 46 -10.15 -5.07 -14.99
CA ASN A 46 -11.27 -5.99 -15.06
C ASN A 46 -12.64 -5.29 -14.98
N ALA A 47 -12.74 -4.04 -15.46
CA ALA A 47 -13.98 -3.27 -15.42
C ALA A 47 -15.17 -3.98 -16.09
N ASP A 48 -14.92 -4.76 -17.14
CA ASP A 48 -15.92 -5.56 -17.86
C ASP A 48 -16.28 -6.89 -17.17
N TYR A 49 -15.56 -7.23 -16.10
CA TYR A 49 -15.80 -8.40 -15.24
C TYR A 49 -16.11 -7.96 -13.80
N PRO A 50 -17.16 -7.15 -13.59
CA PRO A 50 -17.58 -6.77 -12.25
C PRO A 50 -17.92 -8.02 -11.44
N ASP A 51 -17.69 -7.98 -10.14
CA ASP A 51 -18.08 -9.07 -9.23
C ASP A 51 -19.56 -9.45 -9.44
N GLY A 52 -19.81 -10.57 -10.12
CA GLY A 52 -21.15 -10.95 -10.52
C GLY A 52 -21.25 -12.10 -11.53
N THR A 53 -21.61 -13.27 -11.00
CA THR A 53 -22.06 -14.51 -11.67
C THR A 53 -21.23 -15.07 -12.86
N PRO A 54 -20.65 -16.28 -12.71
CA PRO A 54 -21.09 -17.31 -11.78
C PRO A 54 -20.45 -17.17 -10.38
N PRO A 55 -21.15 -17.61 -9.30
CA PRO A 55 -20.84 -17.33 -7.89
C PRO A 55 -19.53 -17.93 -7.36
N HIS A 56 -18.72 -18.53 -8.23
CA HIS A 56 -17.43 -19.14 -7.92
C HIS A 56 -16.25 -18.39 -8.57
N ARG A 57 -16.51 -17.22 -9.16
CA ARG A 57 -15.48 -16.35 -9.73
C ARG A 57 -15.63 -14.96 -9.12
N VAL A 58 -15.04 -14.77 -7.94
CA VAL A 58 -14.78 -13.43 -7.41
C VAL A 58 -13.60 -12.90 -8.23
N TYR A 59 -13.82 -11.84 -9.00
CA TYR A 59 -12.75 -11.16 -9.69
C TYR A 59 -12.49 -9.89 -8.88
N SER A 60 -11.63 -10.01 -7.87
CA SER A 60 -11.19 -8.85 -7.10
C SER A 60 -10.77 -7.72 -8.04
N GLU A 61 -11.03 -6.47 -7.65
CA GLU A 61 -10.64 -5.31 -8.45
C GLU A 61 -9.14 -5.39 -8.75
N ILE A 62 -8.80 -5.55 -10.04
CA ILE A 62 -7.43 -5.53 -10.53
C ILE A 62 -7.21 -4.16 -11.14
N ALA A 63 -6.35 -3.37 -10.53
CA ALA A 63 -6.05 -2.03 -11.00
C ALA A 63 -4.59 -1.88 -11.41
N MET A 64 -4.31 -0.90 -12.25
CA MET A 64 -2.98 -0.66 -12.81
C MET A 64 -2.54 0.79 -12.65
N HIS A 65 -1.24 0.98 -12.44
CA HIS A 65 -0.53 2.24 -12.62
C HIS A 65 0.36 2.18 -13.85
N GLN A 66 0.18 3.14 -14.75
CA GLN A 66 1.08 3.38 -15.88
C GLN A 66 2.45 3.87 -15.41
N ARG A 67 3.48 3.68 -16.24
CA ARG A 67 4.90 3.96 -15.91
C ARG A 67 5.14 5.35 -15.32
N ASP A 68 4.54 6.39 -15.90
CA ASP A 68 4.70 7.77 -15.42
C ASP A 68 4.08 7.97 -14.03
N THR A 69 2.97 7.28 -13.74
CA THR A 69 2.34 7.30 -12.41
C THR A 69 3.20 6.55 -11.40
N VAL A 70 3.78 5.41 -11.78
CA VAL A 70 4.72 4.66 -10.92
C VAL A 70 5.92 5.53 -10.52
N LYS A 71 6.52 6.26 -11.46
CA LYS A 71 7.64 7.20 -11.19
C LYS A 71 7.26 8.30 -10.20
N LYS A 72 6.06 8.87 -10.34
CA LYS A 72 5.53 9.88 -9.41
C LYS A 72 5.33 9.30 -8.02
N ILE A 73 4.65 8.16 -7.92
CA ILE A 73 4.40 7.47 -6.65
C ILE A 73 5.72 7.11 -5.97
N ALA A 74 6.70 6.54 -6.68
CA ALA A 74 8.02 6.22 -6.13
C ALA A 74 8.71 7.45 -5.54
N THR A 75 8.63 8.59 -6.22
CA THR A 75 9.20 9.87 -5.75
C THR A 75 8.53 10.35 -4.47
N GLU A 76 7.20 10.29 -4.41
CA GLU A 76 6.43 10.68 -3.21
C GLU A 76 6.70 9.72 -2.04
N LEU A 77 6.67 8.40 -2.27
CA LEU A 77 6.91 7.38 -1.25
C LEU A 77 8.33 7.46 -0.65
N SER A 78 9.32 7.91 -1.42
CA SER A 78 10.69 8.11 -0.91
C SER A 78 10.76 9.08 0.29
N ARG A 79 9.74 9.93 0.48
CA ARG A 79 9.62 10.88 1.59
C ARG A 79 8.92 10.33 2.82
N LEU A 80 8.46 9.08 2.82
CA LEU A 80 7.74 8.51 3.96
C LEU A 80 8.56 8.65 5.26
N PRO A 81 8.00 9.27 6.31
CA PRO A 81 8.69 9.47 7.58
C PRO A 81 8.64 8.20 8.45
N ILE A 82 9.17 7.09 7.94
CA ILE A 82 9.01 5.73 8.51
C ILE A 82 9.37 5.69 10.00
N ALA A 83 10.48 6.31 10.40
CA ALA A 83 10.90 6.35 11.81
C ALA A 83 9.86 7.02 12.72
N SER A 84 9.22 8.10 12.26
CA SER A 84 8.14 8.77 12.98
C SER A 84 6.85 7.96 12.95
N MET A 85 6.52 7.33 11.82
CA MET A 85 5.35 6.45 11.69
C MET A 85 5.39 5.30 12.71
N THR A 86 6.56 4.75 13.05
CA THR A 86 6.66 3.68 14.07
C THR A 86 6.17 4.08 15.47
N LYS A 87 6.04 5.39 15.74
CA LYS A 87 5.65 5.93 17.05
C LYS A 87 4.17 6.27 17.15
N THR A 88 3.38 6.03 16.10
CA THR A 88 1.99 6.52 16.00
C THR A 88 0.95 5.61 16.66
N ARG A 89 1.34 4.44 17.15
CA ARG A 89 0.42 3.40 17.66
C ARG A 89 -0.65 3.93 18.62
N ALA A 90 -0.27 4.79 19.56
CA ALA A 90 -1.19 5.33 20.56
C ALA A 90 -2.28 6.22 19.92
N TRP A 91 -1.89 7.10 18.98
CA TRP A 91 -2.84 7.95 18.26
C TRP A 91 -3.73 7.13 17.32
N VAL A 92 -3.16 6.16 16.60
CA VAL A 92 -3.93 5.25 15.75
C VAL A 92 -4.95 4.47 16.57
N ARG A 93 -4.55 3.93 17.74
CA ARG A 93 -5.48 3.23 18.65
C ARG A 93 -6.57 4.14 19.19
N ALA A 94 -6.25 5.41 19.50
CA ALA A 94 -7.24 6.37 19.99
C ALA A 94 -8.28 6.73 18.91
N ALA A 95 -7.84 6.87 17.65
CA ALA A 95 -8.73 7.18 16.52
C ALA A 95 -9.54 5.96 16.04
N HIS A 96 -9.00 4.75 16.22
CA HIS A 96 -9.59 3.50 15.75
C HIS A 96 -9.61 2.44 16.86
N PRO A 97 -10.40 2.64 17.94
CA PRO A 97 -10.37 1.79 19.12
C PRO A 97 -10.72 0.32 18.82
N ASP A 98 -11.68 0.09 17.92
CA ASP A 98 -12.21 -1.23 17.58
C ASP A 98 -11.42 -1.98 16.50
N ARG A 99 -10.38 -1.35 15.92
CA ARG A 99 -9.57 -1.97 14.87
C ARG A 99 -8.44 -2.76 15.48
N GLU A 100 -8.18 -3.95 14.97
CA GLU A 100 -6.97 -4.68 15.31
C GLU A 100 -5.75 -3.84 14.92
N LEU A 101 -4.66 -3.95 15.67
CA LEU A 101 -3.36 -3.36 15.30
C LEU A 101 -2.30 -4.43 15.51
N PRO A 102 -1.24 -4.46 14.68
CA PRO A 102 -0.15 -5.41 14.85
C PRO A 102 0.41 -5.37 16.27
N ASP A 103 0.71 -6.54 16.83
CA ASP A 103 1.31 -6.66 18.17
C ASP A 103 2.61 -5.87 18.26
N ASP A 104 3.53 -6.10 17.32
CA ASP A 104 4.73 -5.29 17.12
C ASP A 104 4.51 -4.23 16.04
N PHE A 105 3.72 -3.22 16.40
CA PHE A 105 3.39 -2.09 15.51
C PHE A 105 4.65 -1.39 14.92
N PRO A 106 5.71 -1.07 15.69
CA PRO A 106 6.91 -0.47 15.13
C PRO A 106 7.60 -1.34 14.07
N ALA A 107 7.77 -2.63 14.32
CA ALA A 107 8.39 -3.54 13.37
C ALA A 107 7.54 -3.70 12.11
N TYR A 108 6.21 -3.79 12.28
CA TYR A 108 5.25 -3.87 11.20
C TYR A 108 5.34 -2.63 10.28
N ILE A 109 5.20 -1.42 10.85
CA ILE A 109 5.31 -0.17 10.08
C ILE A 109 6.64 -0.11 9.34
N ARG A 110 7.75 -0.39 10.02
CA ARG A 110 9.08 -0.32 9.40
C ARG A 110 9.18 -1.27 8.22
N ARG A 111 8.79 -2.54 8.40
CA ARG A 111 8.91 -3.57 7.38
C ARG A 111 8.04 -3.25 6.17
N HIS A 112 6.77 -2.91 6.39
CA HIS A 112 5.82 -2.70 5.30
C HIS A 112 6.04 -1.36 4.58
N ALA A 113 6.32 -0.26 5.30
CA ALA A 113 6.63 1.01 4.64
C ALA A 113 7.94 0.91 3.83
N SER A 114 8.98 0.28 4.38
CA SER A 114 10.23 0.09 3.64
C SER A 114 10.06 -0.83 2.43
N ALA A 115 9.24 -1.88 2.54
CA ALA A 115 8.95 -2.74 1.39
C ALA A 115 8.20 -1.98 0.29
N LEU A 116 7.22 -1.15 0.64
CA LEU A 116 6.47 -0.32 -0.31
C LEU A 116 7.40 0.66 -1.07
N VAL A 117 8.27 1.35 -0.33
CA VAL A 117 9.27 2.26 -0.92
C VAL A 117 10.19 1.51 -1.87
N LYS A 118 10.74 0.36 -1.45
CA LYS A 118 11.64 -0.44 -2.29
C LYS A 118 10.96 -0.97 -3.54
N PHE A 119 9.73 -1.46 -3.41
CA PHE A 119 8.94 -1.98 -4.52
C PHE A 119 8.70 -0.92 -5.60
N TYR A 120 8.20 0.25 -5.21
CA TYR A 120 7.97 1.34 -6.17
C TYR A 120 9.25 1.93 -6.75
N ALA A 121 10.33 1.99 -5.96
CA ALA A 121 11.64 2.40 -6.47
C ALA A 121 12.14 1.44 -7.56
N ALA A 122 12.09 0.13 -7.31
CA ALA A 122 12.51 -0.89 -8.28
C ALA A 122 11.65 -0.87 -9.55
N ALA A 123 10.32 -0.76 -9.40
CA ALA A 123 9.40 -0.65 -10.53
C ALA A 123 9.65 0.62 -11.36
N SER A 124 9.94 1.75 -10.70
CA SER A 124 10.29 3.01 -11.34
C SER A 124 11.62 2.94 -12.10
N GLU A 125 12.67 2.39 -11.49
CA GLU A 125 13.99 2.23 -12.10
C GLU A 125 13.96 1.30 -13.33
N SER A 126 13.07 0.30 -13.30
CA SER A 126 12.90 -0.68 -14.37
C SER A 126 11.86 -0.27 -15.43
N ASP A 127 11.30 0.94 -15.34
CA ASP A 127 10.26 1.46 -16.24
C ASP A 127 9.03 0.52 -16.36
N GLN A 128 8.63 -0.07 -15.23
CA GLN A 128 7.53 -1.04 -15.14
C GLN A 128 6.18 -0.37 -14.86
N VAL A 129 5.11 -1.07 -15.23
CA VAL A 129 3.76 -0.82 -14.70
C VAL A 129 3.60 -1.55 -13.37
N VAL A 130 2.71 -1.08 -12.52
CA VAL A 130 2.33 -1.78 -11.27
C VAL A 130 0.89 -2.23 -11.39
N ILE A 131 0.63 -3.49 -11.08
CA ILE A 131 -0.73 -4.06 -11.01
C ILE A 131 -1.01 -4.38 -9.53
N THR A 132 -2.15 -3.95 -9.04
CA THR A 132 -2.65 -4.23 -7.69
C THR A 132 -3.91 -5.07 -7.78
N TRP A 133 -4.08 -5.99 -6.84
CA TRP A 133 -5.31 -6.75 -6.65
C TRP A 133 -5.44 -7.11 -5.17
N TRP A 134 -6.65 -7.47 -4.77
CA TRP A 134 -6.97 -7.94 -3.43
C TRP A 134 -7.45 -9.39 -3.50
N ASP A 135 -7.36 -10.14 -2.41
CA ASP A 135 -8.00 -11.47 -2.26
C ASP A 135 -9.24 -11.34 -1.36
#